data_AF-A0A8X6NKI0-F1
#
_entry.id   AF-A0A8X6NKI0-F1
#
_cell.length_a   1.000
_cell.length_b   1.000
_cell.length_c   1.000
_cell.angle_alpha   90.00
_cell.angle_beta   90.00
_cell.angle_gamma   90.00
#
_symmetry.space_group_name_H-M   'P 1'
#
loop_
_entity.id
_entity.type
_entity.pdbx_description
1 polymer ?
#
loop_
_entity_poly.entity_id
_entity_poly.type
_entity_poly.pdbx_seq_one_letter_code
_entity_poly.pdbx_strand_id
1 'polypeptide(L)'
;MYNVSKQTILTHLSQIGTVEKLDKWIPRASTNAQKEEACLSLLSCNKAEPFLNQIITCDEKWITYDKRSSQWLDKDEPPKHCPKRDIHQKTLMVTVWRSGSGVIHHSFMEPGQSITANLSG
;
A
#
# COMPACT_ATOMS: atom_id res chain seq x y z
N MET A 1 0.02 35.60 9.28
CA MET A 1 0.78 35.26 8.06
C MET A 1 2.14 35.89 8.17
N TYR A 2 3.21 35.10 8.22
CA TYR A 2 4.57 35.66 8.21
C TYR A 2 4.79 36.39 6.87
N ASN A 3 5.14 37.67 6.92
CA ASN A 3 5.39 38.52 5.76
C ASN A 3 6.79 38.25 5.17
N VAL A 4 7.09 36.99 4.87
CA VAL A 4 8.42 36.52 4.46
C VAL A 4 8.27 35.62 3.24
N SER A 5 9.20 35.74 2.28
CA SER A 5 9.18 34.93 1.06
C SER A 5 9.37 33.44 1.38
N LYS A 6 8.70 32.56 0.64
CA LYS A 6 8.84 31.09 0.77
C LYS A 6 10.30 30.65 0.65
N GLN A 7 11.08 31.31 -0.21
CA GLN A 7 12.50 31.00 -0.43
C GLN A 7 13.34 31.25 0.82
N THR A 8 13.05 32.33 1.55
CA THR A 8 13.72 32.68 2.80
C THR A 8 13.44 31.62 3.87
N ILE A 9 12.19 31.14 3.95
CA ILE A 9 11.80 30.08 4.89
C ILE A 9 12.54 28.77 4.59
N LEU A 10 12.57 28.35 3.31
CA LEU A 10 13.27 27.12 2.91
C LEU A 10 14.79 27.21 3.15
N THR A 11 15.40 28.36 2.87
CA THR A 11 16.82 28.60 3.11
C THR A 11 17.16 28.56 4.60
N HIS A 12 16.29 29.12 5.44
CA HIS A 12 16.49 29.08 6.88
C HIS A 12 16.33 27.67 7.43
N LEU A 13 15.31 26.92 6.98
CA LEU A 13 15.10 25.51 7.35
C LEU A 13 16.31 24.63 6.99
N SER A 14 16.93 24.85 5.82
CA SER A 14 18.13 24.11 5.43
C SER A 14 19.35 24.48 6.26
N GLN A 15 19.54 25.76 6.61
CA GLN A 15 20.63 26.23 7.48
C GLN A 15 20.57 25.63 8.89
N ILE A 16 19.37 25.42 9.43
CA ILE A 16 19.17 24.79 10.74
C ILE A 16 19.12 23.25 10.65
N GLY A 17 19.42 22.67 9.48
CA GLY A 17 19.46 21.22 9.27
C GLY A 17 18.09 20.53 9.24
N THR A 18 17.00 21.29 9.11
CA THR A 18 15.64 20.74 9.02
C THR A 18 15.32 20.37 7.58
N VAL A 19 14.95 19.11 7.37
CA VAL A 19 14.48 18.61 6.08
C VAL A 19 13.01 18.28 6.16
N GLU A 20 12.27 18.60 5.10
CA GLU A 20 10.89 18.14 4.96
C GLU A 20 10.88 16.62 4.84
N LYS A 21 10.20 15.96 5.78
CA LYS A 21 9.95 14.52 5.74
C LYS A 21 8.46 14.33 5.56
N LEU A 22 8.10 13.50 4.59
CA LEU A 22 6.71 13.07 4.44
C LEU A 22 6.34 12.18 5.63
N ASP A 23 5.15 12.40 6.17
CA ASP A 23 4.60 11.53 7.20
C ASP A 23 4.50 10.09 6.67
N LYS A 24 5.01 9.15 7.46
CA LYS A 24 4.93 7.73 7.13
C LYS A 24 3.57 7.22 7.55
N TRP A 25 2.77 6.76 6.59
CA TRP A 25 1.54 6.05 6.89
C TRP A 25 1.88 4.67 7.47
N ILE A 26 1.49 4.42 8.73
CA ILE A 26 1.74 3.14 9.41
C ILE A 26 0.39 2.45 9.62
N PRO A 27 0.16 1.26 9.03
CA PRO A 27 -1.05 0.49 9.25
C PRO A 27 -1.08 0.01 10.71
N ARG A 28 -1.86 0.71 11.54
CA ARG A 28 -2.18 0.41 12.96
C ARG A 28 -0.99 0.22 13.91
N ALA A 29 -0.97 1.00 14.99
CA ALA A 29 0.04 0.87 16.04
C ALA A 29 -0.16 -0.44 16.82
N SER A 30 0.61 -1.46 16.49
CA SER A 30 0.89 -2.61 17.37
C SER A 30 2.11 -2.27 18.23
N THR A 31 2.14 -2.74 19.47
CA THR A 31 3.30 -2.51 20.33
C THR A 31 4.50 -3.26 19.76
N ASN A 32 5.69 -2.63 19.77
CA ASN A 32 6.90 -3.25 19.24
C ASN A 32 7.20 -4.61 19.92
N ALA A 33 6.87 -4.74 21.21
CA ALA A 33 7.05 -5.97 21.97
C ALA A 33 6.24 -7.16 21.42
N GLN A 34 4.96 -6.96 21.06
CA GLN A 34 4.12 -8.04 20.52
C GLN A 34 4.64 -8.55 19.17
N LYS A 35 5.14 -7.65 18.33
CA LYS A 35 5.76 -8.01 17.05
C LYS A 35 7.05 -8.78 17.26
N GLU A 36 7.89 -8.33 18.18
CA GLU A 36 9.18 -8.94 18.48
C GLU A 36 9.01 -10.37 19.01
N GLU A 37 8.12 -10.58 19.98
CA GLU A 37 7.82 -11.90 20.53
C GLU A 37 7.35 -12.88 19.45
N ALA A 38 6.39 -12.46 18.61
CA ALA A 38 5.90 -13.27 17.51
C ALA A 38 7.01 -13.60 16.49
N CYS A 39 7.85 -12.63 16.13
CA CYS A 39 8.97 -12.82 15.21
C CYS A 39 10.02 -13.79 15.78
N LEU A 40 10.39 -13.65 17.06
CA LEU A 40 11.37 -14.52 17.71
C LEU A 40 10.87 -15.96 17.83
N SER A 41 9.58 -16.13 18.15
CA SER A 41 8.93 -17.45 18.21
C SER A 41 8.95 -18.12 16.83
N LEU A 42 8.46 -17.44 15.79
CA LEU A 42 8.47 -17.97 14.42
C LEU A 42 9.88 -18.27 13.91
N LEU A 43 10.85 -17.42 14.22
CA LEU A 43 12.26 -17.64 13.85
C LEU A 43 12.83 -18.88 14.53
N SER A 44 12.53 -19.08 15.82
CA SER A 44 13.00 -20.24 16.57
C SER A 44 12.40 -21.53 16.03
N CYS A 45 11.10 -21.55 15.72
CA CYS A 45 10.45 -22.67 15.07
C CYS A 45 11.10 -23.00 13.71
N ASN A 46 11.37 -21.98 12.89
CA ASN A 46 11.93 -22.20 11.55
C ASN A 46 13.40 -22.67 11.59
N LYS A 47 14.14 -22.33 12.64
CA LYS A 47 15.50 -22.86 12.87
C LYS A 47 15.48 -24.33 13.30
N ALA A 48 14.50 -24.72 14.09
CA ALA A 48 14.34 -26.11 14.52
C ALA A 48 13.89 -27.00 13.35
N GLU A 49 12.86 -26.55 12.62
CA GLU A 49 12.25 -27.27 11.49
C GLU A 49 11.90 -26.24 10.40
N PRO A 50 12.65 -26.16 9.29
CA PRO A 50 12.38 -25.19 8.22
C PRO A 50 11.00 -25.39 7.58
N PHE A 51 10.12 -24.40 7.68
CA PHE A 51 8.73 -24.51 7.21
C PHE A 51 8.33 -23.47 6.17
N LEU A 52 9.20 -22.51 5.84
CA LEU A 52 8.88 -21.41 4.91
C LEU A 52 8.41 -21.88 3.53
N ASN A 53 8.94 -23.00 3.04
CA ASN A 53 8.57 -23.58 1.75
C ASN A 53 7.15 -24.18 1.72
N GLN A 54 6.57 -24.44 2.89
CA GLN A 54 5.22 -24.98 3.06
C GLN A 54 4.16 -23.88 3.25
N ILE A 55 4.58 -22.63 3.48
CA ILE A 55 3.66 -21.52 3.72
C ILE A 55 2.95 -21.15 2.43
N ILE A 56 1.62 -21.11 2.51
CA ILE A 56 0.76 -20.45 1.53
C ILE A 56 0.16 -19.22 2.21
N THR A 57 0.41 -18.04 1.65
CA THR A 57 -0.17 -16.77 2.07
C THR A 57 -1.34 -16.38 1.18
N CYS A 58 -2.33 -15.69 1.73
CA CYS A 58 -3.46 -15.12 0.99
C CYS A 58 -3.59 -13.64 1.36
N ASP A 59 -3.87 -12.79 0.37
CA ASP A 59 -4.21 -11.39 0.61
C ASP A 59 -5.22 -10.89 -0.42
N GLU A 60 -5.96 -9.84 -0.04
CA GLU A 60 -7.04 -9.24 -0.82
C GLU A 60 -6.71 -7.79 -1.16
N LYS A 61 -6.89 -7.43 -2.43
CA LYS A 61 -6.62 -6.07 -2.89
C LYS A 61 -7.73 -5.55 -3.78
N TRP A 62 -8.21 -4.36 -3.44
CA TRP A 62 -9.09 -3.59 -4.31
C TRP A 62 -8.30 -2.93 -5.44
N ILE A 63 -8.70 -3.18 -6.68
CA ILE A 63 -8.16 -2.59 -7.90
C ILE A 63 -9.21 -1.65 -8.48
N THR A 64 -8.81 -0.40 -8.76
CA THR A 64 -9.66 0.58 -9.43
C THR A 64 -9.41 0.57 -10.94
N TYR A 65 -10.47 0.68 -11.73
CA TYR A 65 -10.39 0.87 -13.18
C TYR A 65 -10.12 2.35 -13.53
N ASP A 66 -8.95 2.89 -13.14
CA ASP A 66 -8.53 4.26 -13.53
C ASP A 66 -7.15 4.19 -14.20
N LYS A 67 -7.13 4.06 -15.53
CA LYS A 67 -5.91 4.14 -16.34
C LYS A 67 -5.64 5.59 -16.70
N ARG A 68 -5.00 6.34 -15.81
CA ARG A 68 -4.38 7.62 -16.19
C ARG A 68 -3.12 7.32 -17.00
N SER A 69 -3.14 7.61 -18.29
CA SER A 69 -1.90 7.69 -19.05
C SER A 69 -1.14 8.95 -18.61
N SER A 70 0.14 8.81 -18.29
CA SER A 70 1.03 9.97 -18.23
C SER A 70 1.04 10.62 -19.62
N GLN A 71 0.82 11.92 -19.65
CA GLN A 71 0.91 12.69 -20.88
C GLN A 71 2.34 13.23 -20.98
N TRP A 72 3.02 12.89 -22.07
CA TRP A 72 4.23 13.58 -22.48
C TRP A 72 3.77 14.81 -23.26
N LEU A 73 4.00 15.99 -22.70
CA LEU A 73 3.63 17.27 -23.27
C LEU A 73 4.88 18.15 -23.32
N ASP A 74 4.88 19.11 -24.24
CA ASP A 74 5.94 20.12 -24.30
C ASP A 74 5.89 21.03 -23.06
N LYS A 75 7.03 21.64 -22.73
CA LYS A 75 7.20 22.44 -21.49
C LYS A 75 6.16 23.54 -21.32
N ASP A 76 5.68 24.09 -22.43
CA ASP A 76 4.73 25.21 -22.46
C ASP A 76 3.29 24.76 -22.81
N GLU A 77 3.07 23.47 -23.02
CA GLU A 77 1.75 22.93 -23.35
C GLU A 77 0.94 22.64 -22.07
N PRO A 78 -0.31 23.17 -21.95
CA PRO A 78 -1.14 22.92 -20.79
C PRO A 78 -1.58 21.45 -20.73
N PRO A 79 -1.63 20.83 -19.53
CA PRO A 79 -2.14 19.47 -19.36
C PRO A 79 -3.57 19.33 -19.90
N LYS A 80 -3.85 18.25 -20.65
CA LYS A 80 -5.24 17.98 -21.06
C LYS A 80 -6.08 17.67 -19.83
N HIS A 81 -7.22 18.34 -19.72
CA HIS A 81 -8.11 18.22 -18.58
C HIS A 81 -8.71 16.80 -18.50
N CYS A 82 -8.26 16.01 -17.53
CA CYS A 82 -8.91 14.76 -17.17
C CYS A 82 -10.04 15.04 -16.17
N PRO A 83 -11.24 14.46 -16.33
CA PRO A 83 -12.33 14.63 -15.38
C PRO A 83 -11.91 14.19 -13.96
N LYS A 84 -12.44 14.89 -12.96
CA LYS A 84 -12.22 14.57 -11.54
C LYS A 84 -12.76 13.16 -11.26
N ARG A 85 -12.06 12.41 -10.39
CA ARG A 85 -12.47 11.06 -10.01
C ARG A 85 -13.87 11.07 -9.40
N ASP A 86 -14.70 10.15 -9.84
CA ASP A 86 -15.90 9.78 -9.09
C ASP A 86 -15.48 9.00 -7.83
N ILE A 87 -16.14 9.26 -6.71
CA ILE A 87 -15.93 8.53 -5.46
C ILE A 87 -16.47 7.09 -5.59
N HIS A 88 -17.43 6.87 -6.50
CA HIS A 88 -18.08 5.58 -6.75
C HIS A 88 -17.45 4.79 -7.92
N GLN A 89 -16.14 4.92 -8.13
CA GLN A 89 -15.45 4.13 -9.16
C GLN A 89 -15.70 2.63 -8.97
N LYS A 90 -16.02 1.92 -10.05
CA LYS A 90 -16.10 0.47 -10.04
C LYS A 90 -14.75 -0.08 -9.60
N THR A 91 -14.75 -0.82 -8.49
CA THR A 91 -13.59 -1.52 -7.96
C THR A 91 -13.77 -3.02 -8.15
N LEU A 92 -12.69 -3.70 -8.52
CA LEU A 92 -12.62 -5.15 -8.55
C LEU A 92 -11.75 -5.59 -7.37
N MET A 93 -12.22 -6.52 -6.54
CA MET A 93 -11.34 -7.12 -5.54
C MET A 93 -10.69 -8.35 -6.14
N VAL A 94 -9.36 -8.45 -5.99
CA VAL A 94 -8.62 -9.67 -6.30
C VAL A 94 -8.18 -10.31 -4.98
N THR A 95 -8.40 -11.61 -4.87
CA THR A 95 -7.82 -12.45 -3.82
C THR A 95 -6.70 -13.28 -4.44
N VAL A 96 -5.51 -13.27 -3.85
CA VAL A 96 -4.34 -13.98 -4.40
C VAL A 96 -3.77 -14.92 -3.34
N TRP A 97 -3.64 -16.19 -3.69
CA TRP A 97 -2.94 -17.20 -2.90
C TRP A 97 -1.55 -17.43 -3.49
N ARG A 98 -0.51 -17.33 -2.66
CA ARG A 98 0.88 -17.38 -3.08
C ARG A 98 1.71 -18.24 -2.13
N SER A 99 2.63 -19.03 -2.67
CA SER A 99 3.71 -19.69 -1.91
C SER A 99 5.07 -19.06 -2.21
N GLY A 100 6.13 -19.59 -1.60
CA GLY A 100 7.50 -19.22 -1.95
C GLY A 100 7.86 -19.41 -3.44
N SER A 101 7.16 -20.28 -4.18
CA SER A 101 7.43 -20.54 -5.60
C SER A 101 6.65 -19.63 -6.56
N GLY A 102 5.61 -18.94 -6.11
CA GLY A 102 4.81 -18.07 -6.97
C GLY A 102 3.33 -18.05 -6.61
N VAL A 103 2.53 -17.47 -7.51
CA VAL A 103 1.06 -17.43 -7.37
C VAL A 103 0.51 -18.83 -7.64
N ILE A 104 -0.26 -19.35 -6.69
CA ILE A 104 -0.92 -20.66 -6.79
C ILE A 104 -2.32 -20.48 -7.39
N HIS A 105 -3.07 -19.51 -6.88
CA HIS A 105 -4.44 -19.25 -7.30
C HIS A 105 -4.74 -17.75 -7.19
N HIS A 106 -5.72 -17.31 -7.97
CA HIS A 106 -6.33 -16.00 -7.81
C HIS A 106 -7.82 -16.08 -8.16
N SER A 107 -8.61 -15.23 -7.52
CA SER A 107 -10.02 -15.07 -7.82
C SER A 107 -10.35 -13.58 -7.89
N PHE A 108 -11.36 -13.26 -8.69
CA PHE A 108 -11.88 -11.92 -8.83
C PHE A 108 -13.30 -11.89 -8.28
N MET A 109 -13.58 -10.86 -7.47
CA MET A 109 -14.92 -10.58 -6.98
C MET A 109 -15.48 -9.37 -7.72
N GLU A 110 -16.66 -9.56 -8.30
CA GLU A 110 -17.33 -8.52 -9.08
C GLU A 110 -17.71 -7.32 -8.20
N PRO A 111 -17.77 -6.09 -8.77
CA PRO A 111 -18.16 -4.91 -8.02
C PRO A 111 -19.54 -5.09 -7.35
N GLY A 112 -19.62 -4.78 -6.07
CA GLY A 112 -20.86 -4.88 -5.28
C GLY A 112 -21.10 -6.22 -4.61
N GLN A 113 -20.19 -7.19 -4.76
CA GLN A 113 -20.18 -8.41 -3.97
C GLN A 113 -19.31 -8.24 -2.71
N SER A 114 -19.63 -9.01 -1.66
CA SER A 114 -18.90 -9.04 -0.39
C SER A 114 -18.47 -10.47 -0.07
N ILE A 115 -17.34 -10.64 0.61
CA ILE A 115 -16.91 -11.96 1.09
C ILE A 115 -17.79 -12.35 2.28
N THR A 116 -18.52 -13.45 2.13
CA THR A 116 -19.30 -14.06 3.20
C THR A 116 -18.61 -15.34 3.67
N ALA A 117 -18.43 -15.50 4.98
CA ALA A 117 -17.99 -16.76 5.54
C ALA A 117 -19.13 -17.79 5.42
N ASN A 118 -19.03 -18.69 4.44
CA ASN A 118 -19.92 -19.85 4.39
C ASN A 118 -19.40 -20.87 5.40
N LEU A 119 -20.05 -20.94 6.57
CA LEU A 119 -19.80 -21.99 7.56
C LEU A 119 -20.44 -23.28 7.07
N SER A 120 -19.76 -24.04 6.21
CA SER A 120 -20.13 -25.43 5.93
C SER A 120 -19.57 -26.32 7.04
N GLY A 121 -20.46 -26.83 7.89
CA GLY A 121 -20.15 -27.82 8.94
C GLY A 121 -20.14 -29.25 8.44
#